data_AF-A0A3A4QXU4-F1
#
_entry.id   AF-A0A3A4QXU4-F1
#
_cell.length_a   1.000
_cell.length_b   1.000
_cell.length_c   1.000
_cell.angle_alpha   90.00
_cell.angle_beta   90.00
_cell.angle_gamma   90.00
#
_symmetry.space_group_name_H-M   'P 1'
#
loop_
_entity.id
_entity.type
_entity.pdbx_description
1 polymer ?
#
loop_
_entity_poly.entity_id
_entity_poly.type
_entity_poly.pdbx_seq_one_letter_code
_entity_poly.pdbx_strand_id
1 'polypeptide(L)'
;MEEERRLFYVGITRAKDRLYLLRAIQRGGRGMSEETYPSRFMDDIPADMLVGKTRTGRAPSSSFRTGMHDALAETRWSLPSHPKSAPVLTSHYKAGTRVKHPLWDEGIVLNSRMQDGDEIVDVVFESVGIKRLAASLANLQII
;
A
#
# COMPACT_ATOMS: atom_id res chain seq x y z
N MET A 1 -17.33 -4.87 25.03
CA MET A 1 -17.61 -5.74 23.87
C MET A 1 -19.05 -5.59 23.36
N GLU A 2 -20.08 -5.71 24.20
CA GLU A 2 -21.47 -5.59 23.73
C GLU A 2 -21.79 -4.24 23.09
N GLU A 3 -21.24 -3.15 23.65
CA GLU A 3 -21.36 -1.79 23.09
C GLU A 3 -20.81 -1.72 21.65
N GLU A 4 -19.61 -2.25 21.41
CA GLU A 4 -18.97 -2.26 20.09
C GLU A 4 -19.75 -3.10 19.08
N ARG A 5 -20.37 -4.20 19.52
CA ARG A 5 -21.28 -5.01 18.70
C ARG A 5 -22.52 -4.21 18.30
N ARG A 6 -23.10 -3.44 19.23
CA ARG A 6 -24.25 -2.54 18.93
C ARG A 6 -23.84 -1.47 17.92
N LEU A 7 -22.66 -0.88 18.06
CA LEU A 7 -22.14 0.09 17.10
C LEU A 7 -21.97 -0.51 15.71
N PHE A 8 -21.42 -1.73 15.61
CA PHE A 8 -21.29 -2.44 14.34
C PHE A 8 -22.65 -2.71 13.69
N TYR A 9 -23.62 -3.21 14.46
CA TYR A 9 -24.99 -3.45 13.99
C TYR A 9 -25.68 -2.18 13.49
N VAL A 10 -25.59 -1.09 14.26
CA VAL A 10 -26.14 0.20 13.84
C VAL A 10 -25.45 0.68 12.56
N GLY A 11 -24.14 0.52 12.43
CA GLY A 11 -23.39 0.87 11.22
C GLY A 11 -23.87 0.10 9.99
N ILE A 12 -24.04 -1.23 10.11
CA ILE A 12 -24.56 -2.09 9.04
C ILE A 12 -25.96 -1.64 8.60
N THR A 13 -26.86 -1.40 9.56
CA THR A 13 -28.27 -1.05 9.28
C THR A 13 -28.46 0.38 8.73
N ARG A 14 -27.41 1.20 8.66
CA ARG A 14 -27.45 2.49 7.93
C ARG A 14 -27.37 2.32 6.42
N ALA A 15 -26.79 1.24 5.92
CA ALA A 15 -26.72 0.98 4.49
C ALA A 15 -28.09 0.56 3.94
N LYS A 16 -28.50 1.14 2.80
CA LYS A 16 -29.76 0.79 2.11
C LYS A 16 -29.51 -0.19 0.97
N ASP A 17 -28.65 0.19 0.02
CA ASP A 17 -28.45 -0.59 -1.21
C ASP A 17 -27.17 -1.43 -1.20
N ARG A 18 -26.06 -0.86 -0.71
CA ARG A 18 -24.74 -1.52 -0.72
C ARG A 18 -23.98 -1.22 0.57
N LEU A 19 -23.37 -2.26 1.13
CA LEU A 19 -22.47 -2.17 2.28
C LEU A 19 -21.08 -2.65 1.85
N TYR A 20 -20.07 -1.80 2.05
CA TYR A 20 -18.67 -2.16 1.83
C TYR A 20 -17.95 -2.17 3.17
N LEU A 21 -17.34 -3.31 3.49
CA LEU A 21 -16.54 -3.49 4.70
C LEU A 21 -15.07 -3.50 4.31
N LEU A 22 -14.31 -2.53 4.80
CA LEU A 22 -12.90 -2.34 4.47
C LEU A 22 -12.03 -2.48 5.71
N ARG A 23 -10.83 -3.02 5.54
CA ARG A 23 -9.78 -3.10 6.56
C ARG A 23 -8.44 -2.79 5.93
N ALA A 24 -7.61 -2.04 6.64
CA ALA A 24 -6.19 -1.89 6.32
C ALA A 24 -5.39 -3.03 6.97
N ILE A 25 -4.44 -3.63 6.25
CA ILE A 25 -3.55 -4.67 6.80
C ILE A 25 -2.55 -4.03 7.76
N GLN A 26 -2.09 -2.82 7.47
CA GLN A 26 -1.20 -2.03 8.32
C GLN A 26 -1.73 -0.62 8.47
N ARG A 27 -1.53 -0.02 9.65
CA ARG A 27 -1.88 1.37 9.94
C ARG A 27 -0.70 2.06 10.61
N GLY A 28 -0.37 3.25 10.11
CA GLY A 28 0.62 4.12 10.74
C GLY A 28 0.04 4.77 12.00
N GLY A 29 0.76 4.67 13.12
CA GLY A 29 0.42 5.32 14.39
C GLY A 29 1.69 5.64 15.17
N ARG A 30 1.79 6.87 15.72
CA ARG A 30 2.92 7.30 16.57
C ARG A 30 4.31 7.07 15.95
N GLY A 31 4.43 7.21 14.62
CA GLY A 31 5.69 7.05 13.89
C GLY A 31 6.07 5.62 13.53
N MET A 32 5.25 4.62 13.89
CA MET A 32 5.45 3.21 13.55
C MET A 32 4.28 2.67 12.71
N SER A 33 4.55 1.66 11.89
CA SER A 33 3.51 0.90 11.18
C SER A 33 3.11 -0.30 12.03
N GLU A 34 1.84 -0.41 12.41
CA GLU A 34 1.31 -1.53 13.18
C GLU A 34 0.40 -2.39 12.29
N GLU A 35 0.55 -3.71 12.40
CA GLU A 35 -0.36 -4.65 11.73
C GLU A 35 -1.73 -4.64 12.41
N THR A 36 -2.79 -4.62 11.60
CA THR A 36 -4.17 -4.58 12.09
C THR A 36 -4.87 -5.90 11.81
N TYR A 37 -5.27 -6.57 12.88
CA TYR A 37 -6.04 -7.81 12.81
C TYR A 37 -7.47 -7.58 12.29
N PRO A 38 -8.08 -8.57 11.61
CA PRO A 38 -9.50 -8.55 11.28
C PRO A 38 -10.37 -8.28 12.51
N SER A 39 -11.45 -7.52 12.32
CA SER A 39 -12.47 -7.39 13.36
C SER A 39 -13.14 -8.73 13.59
N ARG A 40 -13.23 -9.17 14.84
CA ARG A 40 -13.92 -10.40 15.24
C ARG A 40 -15.38 -10.45 14.79
N PHE A 41 -16.02 -9.29 14.58
CA PHE A 41 -17.41 -9.22 14.11
C PHE A 41 -17.58 -9.62 12.64
N MET A 42 -16.47 -9.79 11.89
CA MET A 42 -16.52 -10.34 10.54
C MET A 42 -16.86 -11.83 10.54
N ASP A 43 -16.47 -12.57 11.59
CA ASP A 43 -16.71 -14.01 11.69
C ASP A 43 -18.18 -14.33 12.02
N ASP A 44 -18.91 -13.35 12.54
CA ASP A 44 -20.35 -13.47 12.83
C ASP A 44 -21.23 -13.31 11.57
N ILE A 45 -20.66 -12.83 10.44
CA ILE A 45 -21.41 -12.62 9.21
C ILE A 45 -21.37 -13.91 8.38
N PRO A 46 -22.53 -14.44 7.93
CA PRO A 46 -22.57 -15.63 7.08
C PRO A 46 -21.70 -15.45 5.82
N ALA A 47 -20.83 -16.43 5.55
CA ALA A 47 -19.90 -16.38 4.41
C ALA A 47 -20.63 -16.24 3.06
N ASP A 48 -21.84 -16.78 2.95
CA ASP A 48 -22.67 -16.73 1.74
C ASP A 48 -23.12 -15.31 1.37
N MET A 49 -23.11 -14.38 2.33
CA MET A 49 -23.47 -12.97 2.12
C MET A 49 -22.25 -12.09 1.81
N LEU A 50 -21.03 -12.61 1.98
CA LEU A 50 -19.80 -11.86 1.79
C LEU A 50 -19.26 -12.08 0.37
N VAL A 51 -19.32 -11.03 -0.45
CA VAL A 51 -18.69 -11.03 -1.77
C VAL A 51 -17.34 -10.33 -1.67
N GLY A 52 -16.26 -11.11 -1.76
CA GLY A 52 -14.90 -10.58 -1.77
C GLY A 52 -13.92 -11.48 -1.07
N LYS A 53 -12.62 -11.18 -1.23
CA LYS A 53 -11.58 -11.90 -0.51
C LYS A 53 -11.52 -11.33 0.90
N THR A 54 -12.11 -12.02 1.88
CA THR A 54 -11.68 -11.96 3.28
C THR A 54 -10.26 -12.52 3.32
N ARG A 55 -9.28 -11.71 2.88
CA ARG A 55 -7.86 -12.03 3.05
C ARG A 55 -7.55 -11.89 4.54
N THR A 56 -8.05 -12.83 5.33
CA THR A 56 -7.22 -13.42 6.35
C THR A 56 -6.08 -14.11 5.60
N GLY A 57 -4.85 -13.98 6.07
CA GLY A 57 -3.74 -14.81 5.59
C GLY A 57 -3.90 -16.30 5.91
N ARG A 58 -5.13 -16.80 6.13
CA ARG A 58 -5.45 -18.19 6.42
C ARG A 58 -6.96 -18.39 6.27
N ALA A 59 -7.37 -19.21 5.30
CA ALA A 59 -8.75 -19.66 5.18
C ALA A 59 -9.20 -20.42 6.45
N PRO A 60 -10.49 -20.36 6.83
CA PRO A 60 -11.02 -21.13 7.95
C PRO A 60 -11.09 -22.60 7.55
N SER A 61 -10.19 -23.41 8.10
CA SER A 61 -10.22 -24.87 7.93
C SER A 61 -11.25 -25.46 8.89
N SER A 62 -12.47 -25.68 8.42
CA SER A 62 -13.41 -26.59 9.09
C SER A 62 -13.16 -28.04 8.64
N SER A 63 -12.83 -28.88 9.64
CA SER A 63 -13.22 -30.28 9.76
C SER A 63 -12.76 -31.31 8.72
N PHE A 64 -11.75 -32.08 9.12
CA PHE A 64 -11.60 -33.54 8.97
C PHE A 64 -11.94 -34.19 7.62
N ARG A 65 -10.90 -34.53 6.84
CA ARG A 65 -10.88 -35.77 6.04
C ARG A 65 -9.54 -36.48 6.17
N THR A 66 -9.62 -37.67 6.75
CA THR A 66 -8.69 -38.79 6.65
C THR A 66 -8.33 -39.08 5.20
N GLY A 67 -7.05 -39.35 4.93
CA GLY A 67 -6.61 -39.88 3.64
C GLY A 67 -5.35 -39.21 3.15
N MET A 68 -4.21 -39.85 3.46
CA MET A 68 -2.99 -39.76 2.67
C MET A 68 -3.36 -39.90 1.19
N HIS A 69 -2.92 -38.97 0.34
CA HIS A 69 -2.46 -39.12 -1.04
C HIS A 69 -2.58 -37.78 -1.77
N ASP A 70 -1.42 -37.28 -2.18
CA ASP A 70 -1.21 -36.50 -3.39
C ASP A 70 -1.88 -35.12 -3.49
N ALA A 71 -1.13 -34.11 -3.04
CA ALA A 71 -0.87 -32.87 -3.78
C ALA A 71 -0.28 -31.87 -2.79
N LEU A 72 1.03 -31.96 -2.56
CA LEU A 72 1.83 -30.77 -2.32
C LEU A 72 1.79 -29.94 -3.61
N ALA A 73 0.64 -29.33 -3.89
CA ALA A 73 0.61 -28.10 -4.65
C ALA A 73 1.22 -27.06 -3.72
N GLU A 74 2.55 -27.11 -3.65
CA GLU A 74 3.37 -25.95 -3.44
C GLU A 74 2.70 -24.84 -4.24
N THR A 75 2.10 -23.88 -3.56
CA THR A 75 1.98 -22.53 -4.10
C THR A 75 3.41 -22.02 -4.21
N ARG A 76 4.15 -22.61 -5.14
CA ARG A 76 5.32 -22.06 -5.79
C ARG A 76 4.76 -20.82 -6.43
N TRP A 77 4.94 -19.71 -5.72
CA TRP A 77 4.98 -18.42 -6.34
C TRP A 77 6.05 -18.52 -7.42
N SER A 78 5.63 -18.79 -8.66
CA SER A 78 6.45 -18.53 -9.82
C SER A 78 6.63 -17.02 -9.84
N LEU A 79 7.71 -16.56 -9.21
CA LEU A 79 8.30 -15.26 -9.47
C LEU A 79 8.32 -15.10 -11.00
N PRO A 80 7.83 -14.00 -11.58
CA PRO A 80 8.07 -13.70 -12.97
C PRO A 80 9.58 -13.81 -13.20
N SER A 81 10.00 -14.86 -13.89
CA SER A 81 11.39 -15.14 -14.21
C SER A 81 11.78 -14.21 -15.35
N HIS A 82 12.05 -12.97 -14.97
CA HIS A 82 12.88 -11.94 -15.59
C HIS A 82 12.33 -10.60 -15.04
N PRO A 83 13.02 -9.92 -14.11
CA PRO A 83 12.96 -8.47 -14.18
C PRO A 83 13.51 -8.14 -15.57
N LYS A 84 12.60 -7.78 -16.48
CA LYS A 84 12.93 -7.02 -17.68
C LYS A 84 13.87 -5.95 -17.20
N SER A 85 15.16 -6.05 -17.55
CA SER A 85 16.22 -5.22 -16.97
C SER A 85 15.69 -3.82 -16.80
N ALA A 86 15.45 -3.42 -15.54
CA ALA A 86 15.08 -2.05 -15.25
C ALA A 86 16.15 -1.22 -15.96
N PRO A 87 15.76 -0.19 -16.76
CA PRO A 87 16.76 0.70 -17.30
C PRO A 87 17.58 1.16 -16.10
N VAL A 88 18.90 0.98 -16.20
CA VAL A 88 19.85 1.40 -15.18
C VAL A 88 19.40 2.80 -14.76
N LEU A 89 18.85 2.94 -13.55
CA LEU A 89 18.39 4.23 -13.03
C LEU A 89 19.66 5.05 -12.82
N THR A 90 20.07 5.74 -13.88
CA THR A 90 21.04 6.82 -13.78
C THR A 90 20.43 7.83 -12.83
N SER A 91 21.12 8.12 -11.73
CA SER A 91 20.81 9.30 -10.93
C SER A 91 20.98 10.51 -11.85
N HIS A 92 19.84 11.08 -12.25
CA HIS A 92 19.83 12.21 -13.17
C HIS A 92 19.95 13.53 -12.41
N TYR A 93 19.63 13.53 -11.11
CA TYR A 93 19.63 14.71 -10.27
C TYR A 93 20.77 14.65 -9.26
N LYS A 94 21.74 15.55 -9.41
CA LYS A 94 22.82 15.74 -8.44
C LYS A 94 22.48 16.87 -7.47
N ALA A 95 22.96 16.77 -6.23
CA ALA A 95 22.93 17.87 -5.29
C ALA A 95 23.65 19.10 -5.88
N GLY A 96 22.97 20.25 -5.85
CA GLY A 96 23.41 21.51 -6.45
C GLY A 96 22.88 21.79 -7.85
N THR A 97 22.22 20.84 -8.52
CA THR A 97 21.63 21.06 -9.85
C THR A 97 20.40 21.98 -9.76
N ARG A 98 20.29 22.91 -10.72
CA ARG A 98 19.08 23.73 -10.90
C ARG A 98 18.04 22.96 -11.68
N VAL A 99 16.81 22.98 -11.17
CA VAL A 99 15.67 22.30 -11.77
C VAL A 99 14.49 23.25 -11.88
N LYS A 100 13.68 23.09 -12.92
CA LYS A 100 12.43 23.82 -13.10
C LYS A 100 11.25 22.89 -12.92
N HIS A 101 10.27 23.34 -12.14
CA HIS A 101 8.98 22.68 -11.97
C HIS A 101 7.86 23.51 -12.61
N PRO A 102 6.88 22.91 -13.31
CA PRO A 102 5.80 23.64 -13.98
C PRO A 102 4.96 24.53 -13.05
N LEU A 103 4.83 24.16 -11.78
CA LEU A 103 3.99 24.88 -10.79
C LEU A 103 4.80 25.76 -9.82
N TRP A 104 6.08 25.47 -9.60
CA TRP A 104 6.88 26.10 -8.54
C TRP A 104 8.11 26.84 -9.06
N ASP A 105 8.22 26.92 -10.38
CA ASP A 105 9.30 27.58 -11.10
C ASP A 105 10.66 26.96 -10.76
N GLU A 106 11.72 27.76 -10.72
CA GLU A 106 13.08 27.32 -10.50
C GLU A 106 13.34 26.92 -9.04
N GLY A 107 14.17 25.89 -8.88
CA GLY A 107 14.63 25.40 -7.60
C GLY A 107 15.99 24.72 -7.68
N ILE A 108 16.62 24.52 -6.53
CA ILE A 108 17.93 23.88 -6.40
C ILE A 108 17.77 22.56 -5.67
N VAL A 109 18.32 21.50 -6.24
CA VAL A 109 18.39 20.18 -5.60
C VAL A 109 19.35 20.25 -4.42
N LEU A 110 18.87 19.95 -3.20
CA LEU A 110 19.72 19.82 -2.01
C LEU A 110 20.30 18.41 -1.89
N ASN A 111 19.47 17.40 -2.11
CA ASN A 111 19.85 16.01 -1.94
C ASN A 111 19.05 15.12 -2.89
N SER A 112 19.68 14.04 -3.36
CA SER A 112 19.05 13.00 -4.16
C SER A 112 19.37 11.64 -3.56
N ARG A 113 18.35 10.82 -3.30
CA ARG A 113 18.51 9.46 -2.78
C ARG A 113 17.64 8.46 -3.55
N MET A 114 18.21 7.30 -3.86
CA MET A 114 17.45 6.19 -4.46
C MET A 114 16.71 5.43 -3.35
N GLN A 115 15.39 5.35 -3.47
CA GLN A 115 14.52 4.63 -2.55
C GLN A 115 13.47 3.84 -3.34
N ASP A 116 13.35 2.54 -3.06
CA ASP A 116 12.30 1.68 -3.63
C ASP A 116 12.21 1.69 -5.17
N GLY A 117 13.34 1.92 -5.85
CA GLY A 117 13.43 1.96 -7.31
C GLY A 117 13.11 3.32 -7.94
N ASP A 118 12.96 4.38 -7.14
CA ASP A 118 12.78 5.75 -7.62
C ASP A 118 13.77 6.71 -6.95
N GLU A 119 14.07 7.83 -7.63
CA GLU A 119 14.99 8.85 -7.15
C GLU A 119 14.19 9.91 -6.37
N ILE A 120 14.32 9.93 -5.04
CA ILE A 120 13.69 10.94 -4.20
C ILE A 120 14.62 12.15 -4.08
N VAL A 121 14.13 13.31 -4.53
CA VAL A 121 14.87 14.55 -4.62
C VAL A 121 14.27 15.57 -3.64
N ASP A 122 15.12 16.13 -2.79
CA ASP A 122 14.77 17.26 -1.93
C ASP A 122 15.19 18.55 -2.65
N VAL A 123 14.22 19.38 -3.06
CA VAL A 123 14.42 20.60 -3.86
C VAL A 123 13.97 21.82 -3.08
N VAL A 124 14.75 22.90 -3.10
CA VAL A 124 14.29 24.22 -2.63
C VAL A 124 13.80 25.02 -3.81
N PHE A 125 12.51 25.34 -3.83
CA PHE A 125 11.91 26.25 -4.81
C PHE A 125 11.88 27.67 -4.26
N GLU A 126 12.14 28.65 -5.11
CA GLU A 126 12.09 30.07 -4.71
C GLU A 126 10.68 30.50 -4.28
N SER A 127 9.65 29.94 -4.93
CA SER A 127 8.25 30.28 -4.69
C SER A 127 7.62 29.62 -3.45
N VAL A 128 8.06 28.42 -3.06
CA VAL A 128 7.38 27.57 -2.06
C VAL A 128 8.31 27.02 -0.97
N GLY A 129 9.62 27.17 -1.11
CA GLY A 129 10.61 26.63 -0.20
C GLY A 129 10.89 25.14 -0.44
N ILE A 130 11.27 24.42 0.62
CA ILE A 130 11.75 23.02 0.51
C ILE A 130 10.59 22.06 0.24
N LYS A 131 10.72 21.24 -0.80
CA LYS A 131 9.77 20.20 -1.20
C LYS A 131 10.51 18.90 -1.49
N ARG A 132 9.98 17.79 -0.96
CA ARG A 132 10.45 16.43 -1.21
C ARG A 132 9.59 15.81 -2.30
N LEU A 133 10.23 15.40 -3.39
CA LEU A 133 9.55 14.94 -4.60
C LEU A 133 10.14 13.62 -5.08
N ALA A 134 9.29 12.77 -5.67
CA ALA A 134 9.74 11.61 -6.42
C ALA A 134 10.06 12.04 -7.85
N ALA A 135 11.28 11.82 -8.32
CA ALA A 135 11.76 12.26 -9.63
C ALA A 135 10.86 11.80 -10.77
N SER A 136 10.35 10.57 -10.68
CA SER A 136 9.45 10.00 -11.69
C SER A 136 8.11 10.74 -11.83
N LEU A 137 7.63 11.37 -10.76
CA LEU A 137 6.32 12.06 -10.72
C LEU A 137 6.43 13.57 -10.82
N ALA A 138 7.61 14.12 -10.51
CA ALA A 138 7.82 15.54 -10.37
C ALA A 138 8.01 16.28 -11.71
N ASN A 139 8.22 15.57 -12.82
CA ASN A 139 8.43 16.17 -14.15
C ASN A 139 9.44 17.33 -14.14
N LEU A 140 10.55 17.17 -13.40
CA LEU A 140 11.56 18.22 -13.21
C LEU A 140 12.45 18.33 -14.43
N GLN A 141 12.60 19.53 -14.97
CA GLN A 141 13.52 19.81 -16.08
C GLN A 141 14.83 20.36 -15.53
N ILE A 142 15.96 19.78 -15.90
CA ILE A 142 17.30 20.30 -15.54
C ILE A 142 17.58 21.52 -16.43
N ILE A 143 18.01 22.63 -15.81
CA ILE A 143 18.44 23.87 -16.49
C ILE A 143 19.98 23.94 -16.50
#